data_AF-A0A559GPW2-F1
#
_entry.id   AF-A0A559GPW2-F1
#
_cell.length_a   1.000
_cell.length_b   1.000
_cell.length_c   1.000
_cell.angle_alpha   90.00
_cell.angle_beta   90.00
_cell.angle_gamma   90.00
#
_symmetry.space_group_name_H-M   'P 1'
#
loop_
_entity.id
_entity.type
_entity.pdbx_description
1 polymer ?
#
loop_
_entity_poly.entity_id
_entity_poly.type
_entity_poly.pdbx_seq_one_letter_code
_entity_poly.pdbx_strand_id
1 'polypeptide(L)'
;APVLADQARVGSTTNLPSELADLDKKASDEGHDFDKEVAAQNPGSAETTEGPQTEEELLAQEKEKSDKPSNLPKELEDKLEKAEDNGREVDKDQLAQDTGKLVPEDVAKTTNGELNYGATVKIKTPSGEGSGIVVAKDLVLTVSHNFIKDSQDGNIRKVVDNDQGDGDIYSISYPGLPDVKFSKKDIIHWDREGYLKGFKNDLALVRLRTVLENTPVEVTKKPVVKKIGDKLHVFGYPEGKLNPIVNTTVDFAEPYGEGVQGIGYQGGKPGASGGGIFDTEGKLVGVHQNGVVGKRSGGILFSPAQLKWIQDHIQGISSVKPADLEEKEKPAEEKPKEDKPAAAKPETPKTVTPEWQTVANNEQQVTVTIREEKGVRYNQLSSTAQNDNAGKPALFEKQGLTVDANGNATVDLTFKDDSEKGKSRFGVFLKFKDTKNNVFVGYDKDGWFWEYKSPTDSTWYKG
;
A
#
# COMPACT_ATOMS: atom_id res chain seq x y z
N ALA A 1 35.12 -9.80 -32.17
CA ALA A 1 34.80 -9.02 -30.97
C ALA A 1 33.57 -8.17 -31.29
N PRO A 2 32.42 -8.36 -30.64
CA PRO A 2 31.30 -7.46 -30.84
C PRO A 2 31.31 -6.36 -29.79
N VAL A 3 31.02 -5.18 -30.30
CA VAL A 3 31.12 -3.86 -29.69
C VAL A 3 29.94 -3.63 -28.75
N LEU A 4 30.24 -3.14 -27.55
CA LEU A 4 29.27 -2.55 -26.63
C LEU A 4 28.59 -1.37 -27.33
N ALA A 5 27.26 -1.38 -27.37
CA ALA A 5 26.47 -0.16 -27.53
C ALA A 5 26.00 0.25 -26.13
N ASP A 6 26.34 1.50 -25.78
CA ASP A 6 26.14 2.12 -24.49
C ASP A 6 24.67 2.22 -24.07
N GLN A 7 24.47 2.05 -22.76
CA GLN A 7 23.46 2.66 -21.88
C GLN A 7 22.12 3.09 -22.50
N ALA A 8 21.06 2.34 -22.18
CA ALA A 8 19.71 2.89 -22.14
C ALA A 8 19.61 3.83 -20.93
N ARG A 9 19.69 5.14 -21.18
CA ARG A 9 19.34 6.17 -20.20
C ARG A 9 17.84 6.07 -19.95
N VAL A 10 17.45 5.84 -18.70
CA VAL A 10 16.05 5.90 -18.26
C VAL A 10 15.46 7.22 -18.75
N GLY A 11 14.45 7.13 -19.62
CA GLY A 11 13.70 8.27 -20.12
C GLY A 11 13.09 9.01 -18.94
N SER A 12 13.66 10.17 -18.63
CA SER A 12 13.05 11.14 -17.74
C SER A 12 11.75 11.65 -18.35
N THR A 13 10.74 11.88 -17.53
CA THR A 13 9.48 12.56 -17.93
C THR A 13 9.68 14.04 -18.32
N THR A 14 10.92 14.54 -18.35
CA THR A 14 11.23 15.94 -18.72
C THR A 14 11.10 16.26 -20.22
N ASN A 15 10.85 15.28 -21.10
CA ASN A 15 10.71 15.51 -22.55
C ASN A 15 9.36 15.06 -23.12
N LEU A 16 8.28 15.11 -22.35
CA LEU A 16 6.94 15.06 -22.95
C LEU A 16 6.68 16.40 -23.68
N PRO A 17 6.30 16.40 -24.97
CA PRO A 17 5.85 17.62 -25.64
C PRO A 17 4.66 18.22 -24.89
N SER A 18 4.69 19.54 -24.70
CA SER A 18 3.72 20.33 -23.94
C SER A 18 2.26 20.15 -24.39
N GLU A 19 2.03 19.60 -25.59
CA GLU A 19 0.69 19.44 -26.19
C GLU A 19 -0.13 18.28 -25.62
N LEU A 20 0.44 17.40 -24.79
CA LEU A 20 -0.31 16.35 -24.09
C LEU A 20 -0.91 16.81 -22.75
N ALA A 21 -0.54 18.00 -22.26
CA ALA A 21 -1.05 18.55 -21.00
C ALA A 21 -2.41 19.26 -21.13
N ASP A 22 -2.86 19.57 -22.35
CA ASP A 22 -4.06 20.39 -22.60
C ASP A 22 -5.36 19.61 -22.88
N LEU A 23 -5.34 18.27 -22.74
CA LEU A 23 -6.54 17.44 -22.95
C LEU A 23 -7.57 17.51 -21.81
N ASP A 24 -7.24 18.14 -20.68
CA ASP A 24 -8.12 18.28 -19.51
C ASP A 24 -9.19 19.40 -19.67
N LYS A 25 -9.17 20.14 -20.80
CA LYS A 25 -10.04 21.32 -21.02
C LYS A 25 -11.17 21.16 -22.02
N LYS A 26 -11.47 19.95 -22.50
CA LYS A 26 -12.52 19.76 -23.55
C LYS A 26 -13.51 18.62 -23.35
N ALA A 27 -13.72 18.15 -22.12
CA ALA A 27 -14.82 17.24 -21.80
C ALA A 27 -15.65 17.79 -20.64
N SER A 28 -16.19 18.98 -20.82
CA SER A 28 -17.32 19.49 -20.05
C SER A 28 -18.42 19.81 -21.04
N ASP A 29 -19.35 18.88 -21.25
CA ASP A 29 -20.77 19.19 -21.37
C ASP A 29 -21.63 17.92 -21.41
N GLU A 30 -22.87 18.08 -20.93
CA GLU A 30 -24.02 17.16 -20.97
C GLU A 30 -24.27 16.27 -19.73
N GLY A 31 -24.90 16.89 -18.72
CA GLY A 31 -26.32 16.65 -18.46
C GLY A 31 -26.69 15.81 -17.22
N HIS A 32 -27.06 16.46 -16.11
CA HIS A 32 -28.48 16.61 -15.70
C HIS A 32 -28.58 17.19 -14.27
N ASP A 33 -29.17 18.39 -14.18
CA ASP A 33 -29.67 19.04 -12.96
C ASP A 33 -30.92 18.35 -12.40
N PHE A 34 -31.09 18.40 -11.08
CA PHE A 34 -32.39 18.67 -10.45
C PHE A 34 -32.24 19.43 -9.12
N ASP A 35 -33.13 20.40 -8.98
CA ASP A 35 -33.18 21.53 -8.08
C ASP A 35 -33.32 21.26 -6.57
N LYS A 36 -32.85 22.26 -5.81
CA LYS A 36 -33.21 22.59 -4.43
C LYS A 36 -34.57 23.27 -4.35
N GLU A 37 -35.29 23.07 -3.24
CA GLU A 37 -35.98 24.08 -2.40
C GLU A 37 -36.72 23.35 -1.26
N VAL A 38 -37.10 23.87 -0.08
CA VAL A 38 -36.70 24.94 0.85
C VAL A 38 -37.54 24.71 2.12
N ALA A 39 -36.94 24.92 3.29
CA ALA A 39 -37.46 25.38 4.59
C ALA A 39 -38.96 25.17 5.03
N ALA A 40 -39.15 24.72 6.28
CA ALA A 40 -39.44 25.58 7.46
C ALA A 40 -40.45 24.99 8.49
N GLN A 41 -40.24 25.40 9.75
CA GLN A 41 -41.20 25.62 10.86
C GLN A 41 -41.23 24.63 12.07
N ASN A 42 -40.59 25.11 13.15
CA ASN A 42 -40.88 25.11 14.61
C ASN A 42 -42.36 24.84 15.06
N PRO A 43 -42.71 24.63 16.37
CA PRO A 43 -42.05 25.09 17.63
C PRO A 43 -42.16 24.15 18.88
N GLY A 44 -41.59 24.57 20.03
CA GLY A 44 -42.31 24.54 21.32
C GLY A 44 -41.73 23.75 22.51
N SER A 45 -41.50 24.48 23.62
CA SER A 45 -40.91 24.10 24.93
C SER A 45 -41.72 23.20 25.88
N ALA A 46 -41.02 22.55 26.84
CA ALA A 46 -41.05 22.82 28.30
C ALA A 46 -41.09 21.55 29.20
N GLU A 47 -40.10 21.47 30.12
CA GLU A 47 -40.07 21.00 31.55
C GLU A 47 -40.97 19.84 32.03
N THR A 48 -40.65 18.94 32.97
CA THR A 48 -39.56 18.63 33.93
C THR A 48 -39.87 17.23 34.52
N THR A 49 -38.88 16.47 35.03
CA THR A 49 -38.86 15.82 36.38
C THR A 49 -37.75 14.75 36.54
N GLU A 50 -36.88 15.01 37.53
CA GLU A 50 -36.16 14.12 38.48
C GLU A 50 -35.40 12.84 38.05
N GLY A 51 -34.05 12.92 38.07
CA GLY A 51 -33.02 12.04 38.71
C GLY A 51 -32.93 10.52 38.39
N PRO A 52 -31.74 9.86 38.49
CA PRO A 52 -30.60 10.22 39.36
C PRO A 52 -29.17 10.24 38.73
N GLN A 53 -28.34 11.10 39.35
CA GLN A 53 -26.89 11.01 39.67
C GLN A 53 -25.88 10.51 38.61
N THR A 54 -25.05 11.45 38.12
CA THR A 54 -23.92 11.27 37.20
C THR A 54 -22.56 11.49 37.88
N GLU A 55 -21.51 10.90 37.31
CA GLU A 55 -20.09 10.84 37.70
C GLU A 55 -19.37 12.18 38.01
N GLU A 56 -20.06 13.31 37.97
CA GLU A 56 -19.49 14.64 38.21
C GLU A 56 -19.27 14.93 39.71
N GLU A 57 -19.92 14.20 40.62
CA GLU A 57 -19.64 14.26 42.06
C GLU A 57 -18.48 13.37 42.52
N LEU A 58 -18.00 12.42 41.70
CA LEU A 58 -16.81 11.60 42.02
C LEU A 58 -15.49 12.34 41.75
N LEU A 59 -15.49 13.29 40.82
CA LEU A 59 -14.34 14.13 40.48
C LEU A 59 -14.12 15.30 41.45
N ALA A 60 -15.11 15.65 42.28
CA ALA A 60 -14.98 16.68 43.30
C ALA A 60 -14.30 16.17 44.59
N GLN A 61 -14.25 14.85 44.82
CA GLN A 61 -13.58 14.26 46.01
C GLN A 61 -12.09 13.95 45.81
N GLU A 62 -11.56 13.98 44.58
CA GLU A 62 -10.12 13.78 44.33
C GLU A 62 -9.31 15.09 44.30
N LYS A 63 -9.98 16.25 44.26
CA LYS A 63 -9.31 17.57 44.34
C LYS A 63 -8.97 18.06 45.75
N GLU A 64 -9.28 17.29 46.79
CA GLU A 64 -8.96 17.66 48.19
C GLU A 64 -7.83 16.83 48.84
N LYS A 65 -7.04 16.08 48.06
CA LYS A 65 -5.91 15.28 48.58
C LYS A 65 -4.52 15.58 48.05
N SER A 66 -4.32 16.76 47.44
CA SER A 66 -2.99 17.21 47.02
C SER A 66 -2.65 18.61 47.57
N ASP A 67 -2.73 18.79 48.89
CA ASP A 67 -2.17 19.97 49.54
C ASP A 67 -1.52 19.59 50.89
N LYS A 68 -0.24 19.21 50.84
CA LYS A 68 0.73 19.45 51.93
C LYS A 68 2.17 19.33 51.42
N PRO A 69 3.08 20.25 51.79
CA PRO A 69 4.44 20.30 51.25
C PRO A 69 5.36 19.32 51.99
N SER A 70 6.18 18.60 51.22
CA SER A 70 7.29 17.80 51.71
C SER A 70 8.51 18.69 51.91
N ASN A 71 8.99 18.79 53.16
CA ASN A 71 10.26 19.43 53.51
C ASN A 71 11.44 18.72 52.82
N LEU A 72 12.09 19.41 51.86
CA LEU A 72 13.49 19.13 51.48
C LEU A 72 14.34 20.41 51.66
N PRO A 73 15.64 20.31 52.00
CA PRO A 73 16.45 21.44 52.45
C PRO A 73 16.83 22.42 51.32
N LYS A 74 16.79 23.72 51.65
CA LYS A 74 17.08 24.90 50.79
C LYS A 74 18.51 25.00 50.20
N GLU A 75 19.33 23.95 50.29
CA GLU A 75 20.72 23.97 49.78
C GLU A 75 20.89 23.26 48.43
N LEU A 76 19.81 22.74 47.83
CA LEU A 76 19.82 22.11 46.50
C LEU A 76 19.01 22.88 45.44
N GLU A 77 18.31 23.95 45.82
CA GLU A 77 17.53 24.80 44.89
C GLU A 77 18.43 25.76 44.07
N ASP A 78 19.63 26.11 44.55
CA ASP A 78 20.53 27.08 43.90
C ASP A 78 21.53 26.47 42.88
N LYS A 79 21.30 25.25 42.38
CA LYS A 79 22.19 24.60 41.39
C LYS A 79 21.53 24.04 40.12
N LEU A 80 20.32 24.47 39.80
CA LEU A 80 19.69 24.20 38.50
C LEU A 80 19.29 25.50 37.81
N GLU A 81 20.23 26.42 37.67
CA GLU A 81 20.14 27.49 36.67
C GLU A 81 21.35 27.44 35.74
N LYS A 82 21.02 27.43 34.44
CA LYS A 82 21.86 27.50 33.23
C LYS A 82 22.29 26.18 32.62
N ALA A 83 21.38 25.58 31.86
CA ALA A 83 21.74 25.02 30.56
C ALA A 83 21.37 26.08 29.51
N GLU A 84 22.38 26.68 28.88
CA GLU A 84 22.20 27.63 27.78
C GLU A 84 22.01 26.84 26.47
N ASP A 85 20.87 27.06 25.80
CA ASP A 85 20.76 26.85 24.35
C ASP A 85 20.36 28.20 23.73
N ASN A 86 21.30 28.80 22.99
CA ASN A 86 21.08 29.88 22.03
C ASN A 86 20.30 31.14 22.47
N GLY A 87 20.51 31.62 23.70
CA GLY A 87 20.35 33.06 24.01
C GLY A 87 18.93 33.63 23.91
N ARG A 88 17.89 32.85 24.17
CA ARG A 88 16.54 33.37 24.47
C ARG A 88 16.04 32.76 25.78
N GLU A 89 15.71 33.60 26.75
CA GLU A 89 14.94 33.19 27.92
C GLU A 89 13.58 32.68 27.43
N VAL A 90 13.28 31.42 27.71
CA VAL A 90 11.99 30.80 27.47
C VAL A 90 11.27 30.67 28.80
N ASP A 91 10.08 31.27 28.85
CA ASP A 91 9.20 31.31 30.02
C ASP A 91 8.72 29.89 30.37
N LYS A 92 8.73 29.53 31.66
CA LYS A 92 8.30 28.21 32.17
C LYS A 92 6.83 27.94 31.85
N ASP A 93 6.01 28.98 31.76
CA ASP A 93 4.60 28.85 31.40
C ASP A 93 4.40 28.55 29.91
N GLN A 94 5.36 28.93 29.06
CA GLN A 94 5.37 28.60 27.63
C GLN A 94 5.88 27.17 27.39
N LEU A 95 6.83 26.70 28.20
CA LEU A 95 7.29 25.31 28.19
C LEU A 95 6.19 24.34 28.66
N ALA A 96 5.36 24.75 29.63
CA ALA A 96 4.21 23.98 30.11
C ALA A 96 3.05 23.94 29.08
N GLN A 97 2.86 25.01 28.31
CA GLN A 97 1.90 25.04 27.19
C GLN A 97 2.38 24.22 25.98
N ASP A 98 3.70 24.18 25.71
CA ASP A 98 4.31 23.31 24.69
C ASP A 98 4.33 21.82 25.09
N THR A 99 4.12 21.50 26.39
CA THR A 99 3.85 20.13 26.86
C THR A 99 2.36 19.74 26.81
N GLY A 100 1.50 20.58 26.20
CA GLY A 100 0.09 20.31 26.01
C GLY A 100 -0.15 19.00 25.26
N LYS A 101 -0.62 17.97 25.99
CA LYS A 101 -0.89 16.59 25.54
C LYS A 101 0.13 16.05 24.53
N LEU A 102 1.03 15.17 24.99
CA LEU A 102 1.95 14.40 24.14
C LEU A 102 1.25 13.69 22.94
N VAL A 103 -0.06 13.48 23.03
CA VAL A 103 -0.90 12.87 22.00
C VAL A 103 -1.93 13.89 21.49
N PRO A 104 -2.05 14.13 20.16
CA PRO A 104 -3.07 14.99 19.58
C PRO A 104 -4.50 14.63 20.04
N GLU A 105 -5.36 15.62 20.24
CA GLU A 105 -6.70 15.37 20.82
C GLU A 105 -7.59 14.47 19.96
N ASP A 106 -7.51 14.61 18.65
CA ASP A 106 -8.22 13.79 17.68
C ASP A 106 -7.76 12.33 17.74
N VAL A 107 -6.47 12.10 17.97
CA VAL A 107 -5.89 10.77 18.24
C VAL A 107 -6.40 10.23 19.58
N ALA A 108 -6.32 11.02 20.65
CA ALA A 108 -6.74 10.59 22.00
C ALA A 108 -8.23 10.21 22.08
N LYS A 109 -9.08 10.76 21.19
CA LYS A 109 -10.52 10.42 21.08
C LYS A 109 -10.79 9.07 20.39
N THR A 110 -9.80 8.47 19.73
CA THR A 110 -9.94 7.17 19.07
C THR A 110 -9.71 6.02 20.05
N THR A 111 -10.36 4.88 19.82
CA THR A 111 -10.11 3.66 20.60
C THR A 111 -8.64 3.25 20.47
N ASN A 112 -7.98 3.02 21.60
CA ASN A 112 -6.54 2.76 21.71
C ASN A 112 -5.63 3.84 21.08
N GLY A 113 -6.12 5.06 20.84
CA GLY A 113 -5.36 6.11 20.16
C GLY A 113 -4.04 6.46 20.82
N GLU A 114 -4.04 6.66 22.15
CA GLU A 114 -2.82 6.95 22.92
C GLU A 114 -1.83 5.78 22.92
N LEU A 115 -2.34 4.54 23.04
CA LEU A 115 -1.54 3.32 22.95
C LEU A 115 -0.87 3.21 21.57
N ASN A 116 -1.65 3.34 20.51
CA ASN A 116 -1.18 3.21 19.13
C ASN A 116 -0.18 4.33 18.79
N TYR A 117 -0.42 5.55 19.28
CA TYR A 117 0.52 6.66 19.18
C TYR A 117 1.85 6.33 19.88
N GLY A 118 1.77 5.90 21.14
CA GLY A 118 2.94 5.57 21.96
C GLY A 118 3.69 4.31 21.52
N ALA A 119 3.08 3.43 20.73
CA ALA A 119 3.72 2.25 20.17
C ALA A 119 4.29 2.47 18.76
N THR A 120 4.06 3.64 18.15
CA THR A 120 4.57 3.95 16.82
C THR A 120 5.98 4.49 16.92
N VAL A 121 6.91 3.88 16.19
CA VAL A 121 8.34 4.22 16.22
C VAL A 121 8.85 4.66 14.85
N LYS A 122 9.89 5.49 14.85
CA LYS A 122 10.61 5.88 13.64
C LYS A 122 11.76 4.92 13.39
N ILE A 123 11.89 4.45 12.16
CA ILE A 123 13.06 3.69 11.71
C ILE A 123 14.00 4.65 11.00
N LYS A 124 15.26 4.66 11.41
CA LYS A 124 16.33 5.41 10.76
C LYS A 124 17.31 4.44 10.12
N THR A 125 17.58 4.66 8.84
CA THR A 125 18.61 3.95 8.08
C THR A 125 19.54 4.97 7.41
N PRO A 126 20.74 4.57 6.98
CA PRO A 126 21.60 5.48 6.22
C PRO A 126 20.96 5.94 4.90
N SER A 127 20.08 5.13 4.31
CA SER A 127 19.37 5.44 3.07
C SER A 127 18.08 6.26 3.24
N GLY A 128 17.58 6.43 4.47
CA GLY A 128 16.36 7.21 4.71
C GLY A 128 15.68 6.93 6.04
N GLU A 129 14.45 7.44 6.16
CA GLU A 129 13.60 7.23 7.33
C GLU A 129 12.34 6.46 6.93
N GLY A 130 11.83 5.69 7.89
CA GLY A 130 10.59 4.93 7.79
C GLY A 130 9.87 4.87 9.14
N SER A 131 8.86 4.03 9.21
CA SER A 131 8.00 3.83 10.37
C SER A 131 7.95 2.36 10.80
N GLY A 132 7.58 2.13 12.05
CA GLY A 132 7.30 0.81 12.58
C GLY A 132 6.35 0.87 13.77
N ILE A 133 5.90 -0.30 14.22
CA ILE A 133 4.92 -0.46 15.31
C ILE A 133 5.43 -1.52 16.26
N VAL A 134 5.50 -1.18 17.54
CA VAL A 134 5.84 -2.12 18.61
C VAL A 134 4.68 -3.11 18.78
N VAL A 135 4.91 -4.37 18.42
CA VAL A 135 3.94 -5.48 18.51
C VAL A 135 4.30 -6.49 19.60
N ALA A 136 5.55 -6.46 20.06
CA ALA A 136 5.98 -7.01 21.34
C ALA A 136 7.13 -6.14 21.89
N LYS A 137 7.47 -6.32 23.16
CA LYS A 137 8.50 -5.52 23.87
C LYS A 137 9.85 -5.48 23.15
N ASP A 138 10.20 -6.51 22.40
CA ASP A 138 11.43 -6.64 21.61
C ASP A 138 11.15 -6.76 20.11
N LEU A 139 9.93 -6.47 19.66
CA LEU A 139 9.51 -6.78 18.29
C LEU A 139 8.76 -5.61 17.66
N VAL A 140 9.30 -5.13 16.54
CA VAL A 140 8.71 -4.05 15.75
C VAL A 140 8.28 -4.56 14.39
N LEU A 141 7.02 -4.34 14.03
CA LEU A 141 6.47 -4.60 12.70
C LEU A 141 6.71 -3.41 11.79
N THR A 142 7.09 -3.69 10.54
CA THR A 142 7.37 -2.69 9.51
C THR A 142 7.29 -3.34 8.11
N VAL A 143 7.84 -2.67 7.10
CA VAL A 143 7.89 -3.10 5.70
C VAL A 143 9.32 -3.42 5.30
N SER A 144 9.47 -4.32 4.32
CA SER A 144 10.77 -4.78 3.87
C SER A 144 11.56 -3.69 3.15
N HIS A 145 10.89 -2.84 2.37
CA HIS A 145 11.56 -1.82 1.54
C HIS A 145 12.28 -0.73 2.33
N ASN A 146 12.06 -0.64 3.66
CA ASN A 146 12.89 0.19 4.54
C ASN A 146 14.37 -0.28 4.52
N PHE A 147 14.62 -1.55 4.20
CA PHE A 147 15.94 -2.17 4.31
C PHE A 147 16.46 -2.77 3.01
N ILE A 148 15.57 -3.17 2.11
CA ILE A 148 15.92 -3.81 0.83
C ILE A 148 15.30 -3.06 -0.34
N LYS A 149 15.87 -3.28 -1.52
CA LYS A 149 15.33 -2.80 -2.78
C LYS A 149 15.51 -3.84 -3.87
N ASP A 150 14.73 -3.67 -4.91
CA ASP A 150 15.00 -4.29 -6.18
C ASP A 150 16.26 -3.66 -6.82
N SER A 151 17.12 -4.51 -7.34
CA SER A 151 18.27 -4.15 -8.14
C SER A 151 18.26 -4.95 -9.42
N GLN A 152 18.43 -4.24 -10.54
CA GLN A 152 18.51 -4.84 -11.85
C GLN A 152 19.97 -4.93 -12.30
N ASP A 153 20.40 -6.14 -12.65
CA ASP A 153 21.71 -6.45 -13.21
C ASP A 153 21.51 -7.07 -14.59
N GLY A 154 21.47 -6.22 -15.62
CA GLY A 154 21.01 -6.60 -16.95
C GLY A 154 19.54 -7.06 -16.95
N ASN A 155 19.30 -8.33 -17.29
CA ASN A 155 17.96 -8.92 -17.31
C ASN A 155 17.60 -9.65 -16.00
N ILE A 156 18.49 -9.63 -14.99
CA ILE A 156 18.27 -10.33 -13.72
C ILE A 156 17.86 -9.29 -12.68
N ARG A 157 16.63 -9.41 -12.17
CA ARG A 157 16.20 -8.71 -10.95
C ARG A 157 16.64 -9.50 -9.73
N LYS A 158 17.20 -8.81 -8.75
CA LYS A 158 17.64 -9.38 -7.48
C LYS A 158 17.32 -8.45 -6.34
N VAL A 159 17.12 -9.02 -5.16
CA VAL A 159 16.91 -8.26 -3.93
C VAL A 159 18.25 -7.95 -3.30
N VAL A 160 18.52 -6.67 -3.07
CA VAL A 160 19.75 -6.21 -2.41
C VAL A 160 19.41 -5.35 -1.20
N ASP A 161 20.35 -5.27 -0.25
CA ASP A 161 20.21 -4.32 0.84
C ASP A 161 20.32 -2.88 0.33
N ASN A 162 19.55 -1.98 0.94
CA ASN A 162 19.64 -0.54 0.69
C ASN A 162 21.02 -0.01 1.07
N ASP A 163 21.55 -0.50 2.20
CA ASP A 163 22.77 -0.02 2.84
C ASP A 163 23.83 -1.13 2.89
N GLN A 164 25.08 -0.80 2.56
CA GLN A 164 26.18 -1.78 2.48
C GLN A 164 27.01 -1.89 3.78
N GLY A 165 26.65 -1.14 4.83
CA GLY A 165 27.35 -1.15 6.11
C GLY A 165 27.11 -2.42 6.92
N ASP A 166 28.09 -2.78 7.74
CA ASP A 166 28.02 -3.89 8.71
C ASP A 166 27.72 -3.38 10.13
N GLY A 167 27.21 -4.28 10.97
CA GLY A 167 26.92 -3.99 12.38
C GLY A 167 25.61 -3.24 12.58
N ASP A 168 25.56 -2.45 13.64
CA ASP A 168 24.34 -1.79 14.12
C ASP A 168 24.15 -0.43 13.44
N ILE A 169 23.85 -0.47 12.14
CA ILE A 169 23.73 0.72 11.28
C ILE A 169 22.32 1.31 11.24
N TYR A 170 21.33 0.61 11.79
CA TYR A 170 19.95 1.06 11.86
C TYR A 170 19.59 1.45 13.28
N SER A 171 18.61 2.35 13.44
CA SER A 171 18.04 2.63 14.74
C SER A 171 16.54 2.77 14.73
N ILE A 172 15.94 2.43 15.87
CA ILE A 172 14.56 2.74 16.21
C ILE A 172 14.58 3.94 17.14
N SER A 173 13.81 4.96 16.79
CA SER A 173 13.72 6.21 17.53
C SER A 173 12.29 6.41 18.02
N TYR A 174 12.16 6.83 19.27
CA TYR A 174 10.90 7.13 19.91
C TYR A 174 11.04 8.43 20.72
N PRO A 175 10.05 9.33 20.71
CA PRO A 175 10.13 10.61 21.42
C PRO A 175 10.49 10.42 22.90
N GLY A 176 11.51 11.15 23.36
CA GLY A 176 11.94 11.17 24.76
C GLY A 176 12.82 10.00 25.21
N LEU A 177 13.12 9.03 24.33
CA LEU A 177 13.98 7.89 24.65
C LEU A 177 15.22 7.83 23.73
N PRO A 178 16.35 7.26 24.21
CA PRO A 178 17.51 7.00 23.36
C PRO A 178 17.18 6.05 22.21
N ASP A 179 17.80 6.31 21.06
CA ASP A 179 17.69 5.43 19.89
C ASP A 179 18.20 4.01 20.21
N VAL A 180 17.42 3.00 19.84
CA VAL A 180 17.80 1.58 19.96
C VAL A 180 18.38 1.11 18.64
N LYS A 181 19.65 0.70 18.64
CA LYS A 181 20.34 0.27 17.42
C LYS A 181 20.16 -1.21 17.12
N PHE A 182 20.09 -1.53 15.83
CA PHE A 182 19.96 -2.89 15.33
C PHE A 182 20.69 -3.06 13.99
N SER A 183 20.89 -4.32 13.63
CA SER A 183 21.63 -4.75 12.44
C SER A 183 20.71 -5.45 11.44
N LYS A 184 21.25 -5.74 10.25
CA LYS A 184 20.55 -6.54 9.23
C LYS A 184 20.12 -7.93 9.72
N LYS A 185 20.86 -8.51 10.67
CA LYS A 185 20.60 -9.86 11.21
C LYS A 185 19.38 -9.89 12.13
N ASP A 186 18.98 -8.72 12.62
CA ASP A 186 17.83 -8.54 13.50
C ASP A 186 16.52 -8.39 12.68
N ILE A 187 16.61 -8.32 11.35
CA ILE A 187 15.48 -8.15 10.43
C ILE A 187 14.99 -9.52 9.95
N ILE A 188 13.68 -9.74 10.08
CA ILE A 188 12.99 -10.95 9.66
C ILE A 188 11.99 -10.55 8.57
N HIS A 189 12.35 -10.78 7.32
CA HIS A 189 11.45 -10.54 6.20
C HIS A 189 10.37 -11.64 6.13
N TRP A 190 9.14 -11.25 5.80
CA TRP A 190 8.08 -12.21 5.51
C TRP A 190 8.46 -13.12 4.34
N ASP A 191 8.90 -12.51 3.23
CA ASP A 191 9.40 -13.21 2.05
C ASP A 191 10.39 -12.31 1.31
N ARG A 192 11.68 -12.43 1.66
CA ARG A 192 12.72 -11.54 1.14
C ARG A 192 12.83 -11.61 -0.39
N GLU A 193 12.91 -12.81 -0.97
CA GLU A 193 13.02 -12.99 -2.42
C GLU A 193 11.68 -12.73 -3.12
N GLY A 194 10.56 -13.07 -2.45
CA GLY A 194 9.23 -12.74 -2.91
C GLY A 194 8.93 -11.25 -2.95
N TYR A 195 9.76 -10.39 -2.35
CA TYR A 195 9.65 -8.92 -2.46
C TYR A 195 9.46 -8.45 -3.92
N LEU A 196 10.15 -9.09 -4.87
CA LEU A 196 10.03 -8.79 -6.30
C LEU A 196 8.66 -9.14 -6.89
N LYS A 197 7.88 -9.99 -6.21
CA LYS A 197 6.53 -10.43 -6.60
C LYS A 197 5.42 -9.50 -6.09
N GLY A 198 5.77 -8.35 -5.51
CA GLY A 198 4.85 -7.26 -5.22
C GLY A 198 4.53 -7.05 -3.74
N PHE A 199 3.63 -6.09 -3.49
CA PHE A 199 3.34 -5.52 -2.16
C PHE A 199 2.91 -6.54 -1.10
N LYS A 200 2.28 -7.65 -1.48
CA LYS A 200 1.94 -8.72 -0.52
C LYS A 200 3.17 -9.29 0.23
N ASN A 201 4.37 -9.14 -0.32
CA ASN A 201 5.60 -9.61 0.29
C ASN A 201 6.43 -8.51 0.98
N ASP A 202 5.99 -7.25 0.88
CA ASP A 202 6.65 -6.11 1.49
C ASP A 202 6.25 -5.95 2.95
N LEU A 203 6.72 -6.90 3.78
CA LEU A 203 6.44 -6.97 5.21
C LEU A 203 7.69 -7.49 5.92
N ALA A 204 8.02 -6.91 7.08
CA ALA A 204 9.16 -7.33 7.88
C ALA A 204 8.91 -7.12 9.37
N LEU A 205 9.62 -7.89 10.20
CA LEU A 205 9.76 -7.68 11.62
C LEU A 205 11.21 -7.28 11.92
N VAL A 206 11.42 -6.52 12.98
CA VAL A 206 12.72 -6.26 13.57
C VAL A 206 12.70 -6.78 15.00
N ARG A 207 13.52 -7.78 15.30
CA ARG A 207 13.68 -8.32 16.66
C ARG A 207 14.86 -7.65 17.34
N LEU A 208 14.54 -6.75 18.27
CA LEU A 208 15.52 -5.96 18.99
C LEU A 208 16.21 -6.79 20.07
N ARG A 209 17.50 -6.50 20.29
CA ARG A 209 18.29 -7.05 21.40
C ARG A 209 18.04 -6.28 22.72
N THR A 210 17.48 -5.08 22.61
CA THR A 210 17.06 -4.24 23.74
C THR A 210 15.54 -4.20 23.78
N VAL A 211 14.97 -4.46 24.96
CA VAL A 211 13.53 -4.34 25.19
C VAL A 211 13.14 -2.86 25.18
N LEU A 212 12.11 -2.53 24.42
CA LEU A 212 11.45 -1.23 24.43
C LEU A 212 10.54 -1.10 25.65
N GLU A 213 10.51 0.11 26.19
CA GLU A 213 9.59 0.47 27.29
C GLU A 213 8.16 0.69 26.79
N ASN A 214 7.97 0.89 25.49
CA ASN A 214 6.68 1.09 24.86
C ASN A 214 5.75 -0.10 25.11
N THR A 215 4.50 0.21 25.47
CA THR A 215 3.43 -0.79 25.51
C THR A 215 3.14 -1.26 24.08
N PRO A 216 3.19 -2.57 23.78
CA PRO A 216 2.85 -3.06 22.45
C PRO A 216 1.38 -2.82 22.10
N VAL A 217 1.08 -2.62 20.81
CA VAL A 217 -0.30 -2.49 20.34
C VAL A 217 -1.07 -3.80 20.42
N GLU A 218 -2.41 -3.69 20.40
CA GLU A 218 -3.26 -4.85 20.17
C GLU A 218 -3.27 -5.23 18.68
N VAL A 219 -2.70 -6.39 18.35
CA VAL A 219 -2.81 -6.96 17.00
C VAL A 219 -4.12 -7.74 16.87
N THR A 220 -4.82 -7.58 15.74
CA THR A 220 -6.06 -8.33 15.50
C THR A 220 -5.84 -9.85 15.63
N LYS A 221 -6.86 -10.57 16.09
CA LYS A 221 -6.81 -12.04 16.21
C LYS A 221 -7.20 -12.75 14.91
N LYS A 222 -7.92 -12.06 14.03
CA LYS A 222 -8.41 -12.59 12.75
C LYS A 222 -8.15 -11.58 11.63
N PRO A 223 -7.93 -12.04 10.39
CA PRO A 223 -7.84 -11.16 9.24
C PRO A 223 -9.07 -10.28 9.12
N VAL A 224 -8.86 -9.04 8.71
CA VAL A 224 -9.92 -8.06 8.47
C VAL A 224 -9.94 -7.74 6.99
N VAL A 225 -11.15 -7.63 6.44
CA VAL A 225 -11.40 -7.20 5.07
C VAL A 225 -12.15 -5.88 5.15
N LYS A 226 -11.70 -4.88 4.40
CA LYS A 226 -12.33 -3.57 4.30
C LYS A 226 -12.93 -3.36 2.92
N LYS A 227 -13.93 -2.50 2.84
CA LYS A 227 -14.57 -2.05 1.60
C LYS A 227 -14.34 -0.55 1.44
N ILE A 228 -14.50 -0.07 0.20
CA ILE A 228 -14.52 1.36 -0.08
C ILE A 228 -15.57 2.03 0.80
N GLY A 229 -15.19 3.14 1.45
CA GLY A 229 -16.04 3.85 2.41
C GLY A 229 -15.80 3.47 3.88
N ASP A 230 -15.18 2.32 4.17
CA ASP A 230 -14.88 1.93 5.55
C ASP A 230 -13.85 2.88 6.18
N LYS A 231 -13.92 2.99 7.51
CA LYS A 231 -13.00 3.81 8.31
C LYS A 231 -11.83 3.01 8.87
N LEU A 232 -10.70 3.70 9.00
CA LEU A 232 -9.48 3.22 9.64
C LEU A 232 -8.63 4.41 10.15
N HIS A 233 -7.56 4.07 10.88
CA HIS A 233 -6.54 5.00 11.33
C HIS A 233 -5.16 4.52 10.84
N VAL A 234 -4.24 5.45 10.62
CA VAL A 234 -2.89 5.15 10.15
C VAL A 234 -1.90 5.90 11.01
N PHE A 235 -0.97 5.21 11.66
CA PHE A 235 0.02 5.83 12.53
C PHE A 235 1.42 5.61 11.95
N GLY A 236 2.20 6.68 11.85
CA GLY A 236 3.56 6.62 11.30
C GLY A 236 4.29 7.95 11.45
N TYR A 237 5.49 8.00 10.87
CA TYR A 237 6.39 9.15 10.83
C TYR A 237 6.52 9.73 9.41
N PRO A 238 5.43 10.21 8.78
CA PRO A 238 5.57 10.95 7.53
C PRO A 238 6.49 12.16 7.75
N GLU A 239 7.41 12.38 6.82
CA GLU A 239 8.40 13.46 6.87
C GLU A 239 9.23 13.46 8.17
N GLY A 240 9.41 12.27 8.77
CA GLY A 240 10.23 12.07 9.97
C GLY A 240 9.57 12.48 11.30
N LYS A 241 8.28 12.87 11.28
CA LYS A 241 7.52 13.33 12.45
C LYS A 241 6.31 12.44 12.69
N LEU A 242 6.09 12.03 13.95
CA LEU A 242 4.91 11.24 14.32
C LEU A 242 3.64 12.04 14.05
N ASN A 243 2.92 11.67 13.00
CA ASN A 243 1.75 12.40 12.54
C ASN A 243 0.72 11.40 11.98
N PRO A 244 -0.15 10.87 12.85
CA PRO A 244 -1.18 9.92 12.46
C PRO A 244 -2.27 10.55 11.57
N ILE A 245 -2.90 9.70 10.77
CA ILE A 245 -4.11 10.00 10.00
C ILE A 245 -5.26 9.26 10.66
N VAL A 246 -6.14 9.97 11.35
CA VAL A 246 -7.27 9.36 12.06
C VAL A 246 -8.57 9.48 11.27
N ASN A 247 -9.43 8.45 11.38
CA ASN A 247 -10.77 8.43 10.77
C ASN A 247 -10.76 8.65 9.25
N THR A 248 -9.69 8.22 8.58
CA THR A 248 -9.60 8.26 7.12
C THR A 248 -10.48 7.19 6.50
N THR A 249 -10.82 7.39 5.24
CA THR A 249 -11.74 6.54 4.48
C THR A 249 -10.95 5.69 3.50
N VAL A 250 -11.33 4.41 3.40
CA VAL A 250 -10.82 3.52 2.36
C VAL A 250 -11.33 3.98 1.00
N ASP A 251 -10.43 4.33 0.08
CA ASP A 251 -10.77 4.81 -1.27
C ASP A 251 -10.63 3.74 -2.36
N PHE A 252 -9.79 2.73 -2.15
CA PHE A 252 -9.77 1.47 -2.92
C PHE A 252 -9.56 0.27 -2.01
N ALA A 253 -10.04 -0.90 -2.43
CA ALA A 253 -9.82 -2.15 -1.73
C ALA A 253 -9.77 -3.31 -2.74
N GLU A 254 -8.63 -3.98 -2.86
CA GLU A 254 -8.37 -4.98 -3.89
C GLU A 254 -7.64 -6.22 -3.35
N PRO A 255 -7.90 -7.42 -3.88
CA PRO A 255 -7.15 -8.61 -3.51
C PRO A 255 -5.74 -8.57 -4.13
N TYR A 256 -4.70 -8.72 -3.30
CA TYR A 256 -3.30 -8.80 -3.74
C TYR A 256 -2.78 -10.24 -3.82
N GLY A 257 -3.64 -11.22 -3.52
CA GLY A 257 -3.30 -12.63 -3.51
C GLY A 257 -3.01 -13.18 -2.11
N GLU A 258 -3.12 -14.49 -1.92
CA GLU A 258 -2.75 -15.22 -0.68
C GLU A 258 -3.48 -14.72 0.59
N GLY A 259 -4.70 -14.21 0.43
CA GLY A 259 -5.56 -13.65 1.46
C GLY A 259 -5.20 -12.22 1.83
N VAL A 260 -4.24 -11.60 1.13
CA VAL A 260 -3.82 -10.21 1.37
C VAL A 260 -4.77 -9.28 0.64
N GLN A 261 -5.25 -8.25 1.33
CA GLN A 261 -6.01 -7.17 0.72
C GLN A 261 -5.15 -5.90 0.68
N GLY A 262 -4.96 -5.34 -0.51
CA GLY A 262 -4.46 -3.99 -0.67
C GLY A 262 -5.56 -2.99 -0.44
N ILE A 263 -5.27 -1.91 0.27
CA ILE A 263 -6.20 -0.81 0.50
C ILE A 263 -5.55 0.53 0.23
N GLY A 264 -6.37 1.51 -0.13
CA GLY A 264 -5.96 2.90 -0.28
C GLY A 264 -6.71 3.86 0.63
N TYR A 265 -6.08 5.00 0.83
CA TYR A 265 -6.60 6.15 1.57
C TYR A 265 -5.77 7.39 1.22
N GLN A 266 -6.18 8.55 1.73
CA GLN A 266 -5.49 9.82 1.49
C GLN A 266 -4.64 10.26 2.70
N GLY A 267 -3.66 11.15 2.44
CA GLY A 267 -2.93 11.88 3.48
C GLY A 267 -1.55 11.33 3.86
N GLY A 268 -1.12 10.17 3.34
CA GLY A 268 0.23 9.66 3.57
C GLY A 268 1.30 10.44 2.82
N LYS A 269 2.52 10.39 3.36
CA LYS A 269 3.72 11.06 2.82
C LYS A 269 4.95 10.18 3.02
N PRO A 270 6.07 10.46 2.32
CA PRO A 270 7.33 9.72 2.51
C PRO A 270 7.72 9.63 3.99
N GLY A 271 8.27 8.49 4.42
CA GLY A 271 8.57 8.20 5.82
C GLY A 271 7.46 7.44 6.57
N ALA A 272 6.23 7.45 6.07
CA ALA A 272 5.13 6.66 6.64
C ALA A 272 5.29 5.14 6.42
N SER A 273 6.21 4.71 5.55
CA SER A 273 6.48 3.31 5.20
C SER A 273 6.72 2.42 6.40
N GLY A 274 5.85 1.43 6.60
CA GLY A 274 5.87 0.54 7.77
C GLY A 274 5.03 1.04 8.94
N GLY A 275 4.33 2.17 8.80
CA GLY A 275 3.34 2.68 9.75
C GLY A 275 2.14 1.74 9.88
N GLY A 276 1.47 1.78 11.03
CA GLY A 276 0.41 0.83 11.37
C GLY A 276 -0.93 1.26 10.83
N ILE A 277 -1.68 0.33 10.26
CA ILE A 277 -3.07 0.53 9.87
C ILE A 277 -3.93 -0.12 10.94
N PHE A 278 -4.81 0.67 11.56
CA PHE A 278 -5.67 0.27 12.67
C PHE A 278 -7.14 0.36 12.28
N ASP A 279 -7.94 -0.60 12.71
CA ASP A 279 -9.40 -0.49 12.60
C ASP A 279 -9.96 0.50 13.64
N THR A 280 -11.28 0.73 13.57
CA THR A 280 -11.99 1.64 14.48
C THR A 280 -12.09 1.12 15.91
N GLU A 281 -11.76 -0.16 16.15
CA GLU A 281 -11.60 -0.73 17.50
C GLU A 281 -10.18 -0.50 18.04
N GLY A 282 -9.31 0.16 17.26
CA GLY A 282 -7.95 0.48 17.66
C GLY A 282 -6.98 -0.70 17.54
N LYS A 283 -7.32 -1.76 16.80
CA LYS A 283 -6.47 -2.95 16.61
C LYS A 283 -5.67 -2.84 15.33
N LEU A 284 -4.42 -3.27 15.38
CA LEU A 284 -3.53 -3.33 14.22
C LEU A 284 -4.02 -4.42 13.26
N VAL A 285 -4.37 -4.01 12.04
CA VAL A 285 -4.93 -4.87 10.97
C VAL A 285 -4.07 -4.90 9.71
N GLY A 286 -3.10 -3.99 9.59
CA GLY A 286 -2.26 -3.86 8.41
C GLY A 286 -1.07 -2.94 8.60
N VAL A 287 -0.34 -2.70 7.51
CA VAL A 287 0.78 -1.75 7.46
C VAL A 287 0.70 -0.86 6.22
N HIS A 288 1.04 0.42 6.39
CA HIS A 288 1.25 1.37 5.29
C HIS A 288 2.52 0.98 4.52
N GLN A 289 2.44 0.98 3.19
CA GLN A 289 3.56 0.59 2.33
C GLN A 289 4.00 1.71 1.40
N ASN A 290 3.06 2.43 0.80
CA ASN A 290 3.42 3.40 -0.23
C ASN A 290 2.37 4.49 -0.39
N GLY A 291 2.76 5.60 -1.02
CA GLY A 291 1.85 6.65 -1.46
C GLY A 291 2.49 7.54 -2.51
N VAL A 292 1.63 8.22 -3.26
CA VAL A 292 1.99 9.35 -4.12
C VAL A 292 1.39 10.59 -3.47
N VAL A 293 2.26 11.52 -3.04
CA VAL A 293 1.87 12.74 -2.34
C VAL A 293 0.77 13.48 -3.10
N GLY A 294 -0.33 13.79 -2.40
CA GLY A 294 -1.48 14.50 -2.98
C GLY A 294 -2.35 13.67 -3.93
N LYS A 295 -2.08 12.38 -4.14
CA LYS A 295 -2.88 11.50 -5.00
C LYS A 295 -3.44 10.28 -4.30
N ARG A 296 -2.59 9.49 -3.64
CA ARG A 296 -2.99 8.25 -2.98
C ARG A 296 -1.99 7.82 -1.93
N SER A 297 -2.46 7.09 -0.95
CA SER A 297 -1.65 6.32 0.01
C SER A 297 -2.23 4.92 0.09
N GLY A 298 -1.46 3.96 0.54
CA GLY A 298 -1.93 2.59 0.61
C GLY A 298 -1.01 1.67 1.37
N GLY A 299 -1.55 0.49 1.61
CA GLY A 299 -0.90 -0.56 2.38
C GLY A 299 -1.66 -1.87 2.23
N ILE A 300 -1.29 -2.84 3.05
CA ILE A 300 -1.93 -4.15 3.06
C ILE A 300 -2.62 -4.39 4.40
N LEU A 301 -3.74 -5.11 4.34
CA LEU A 301 -4.33 -5.80 5.47
C LEU A 301 -3.81 -7.24 5.52
N PHE A 302 -3.56 -7.74 6.72
CA PHE A 302 -2.89 -9.03 6.89
C PHE A 302 -3.75 -10.20 6.42
N SER A 303 -3.14 -11.10 5.64
CA SER A 303 -3.73 -12.40 5.35
C SER A 303 -3.73 -13.31 6.60
N PRO A 304 -4.49 -14.43 6.59
CA PRO A 304 -4.41 -15.42 7.66
C PRO A 304 -2.97 -15.88 7.96
N ALA A 305 -2.15 -16.06 6.93
CA ALA A 305 -0.80 -16.57 7.08
C ALA A 305 0.17 -15.50 7.61
N GLN A 306 0.08 -14.27 7.12
CA GLN A 306 0.85 -13.14 7.66
C GLN A 306 0.50 -12.89 9.11
N LEU A 307 -0.80 -12.90 9.44
CA LEU A 307 -1.26 -12.67 10.80
C LEU A 307 -0.77 -13.75 11.75
N LYS A 308 -0.84 -15.02 11.33
CA LYS A 308 -0.28 -16.13 12.11
C LYS A 308 1.23 -15.96 12.31
N TRP A 309 1.96 -15.60 11.26
CA TRP A 309 3.41 -15.38 11.34
C TRP A 309 3.77 -14.25 12.31
N ILE A 310 3.03 -13.12 12.29
CA ILE A 310 3.18 -12.04 13.27
C ILE A 310 2.91 -12.57 14.69
N GLN A 311 1.80 -13.28 14.90
CA GLN A 311 1.42 -13.82 16.21
C GLN A 311 2.44 -14.83 16.76
N ASP A 312 2.97 -15.71 15.90
CA ASP A 312 4.02 -16.65 16.26
C ASP A 312 5.25 -15.89 16.78
N HIS A 313 5.70 -14.84 16.08
CA HIS A 313 6.87 -14.06 16.50
C HIS A 313 6.63 -13.25 17.77
N ILE A 314 5.42 -12.74 17.99
CA ILE A 314 5.00 -12.10 19.26
C ILE A 314 5.10 -13.10 20.41
N GLN A 315 4.75 -14.37 20.17
CA GLN A 315 4.87 -15.46 21.14
C GLN A 315 6.29 -16.03 21.26
N GLY A 316 7.28 -15.45 20.57
CA GLY A 316 8.67 -15.91 20.57
C GLY A 316 8.92 -17.15 19.68
N ILE A 317 7.92 -17.61 18.93
CA ILE A 317 8.03 -18.73 17.99
C ILE A 317 8.63 -18.22 16.68
N SER A 318 9.75 -18.81 16.26
CA SER A 318 10.30 -18.52 14.93
C SER A 318 9.51 -19.28 13.87
N SER A 319 8.99 -18.56 12.88
CA SER A 319 8.25 -19.12 11.76
C SER A 319 8.63 -18.45 10.44
N VAL A 320 8.31 -19.11 9.33
CA VAL A 320 8.59 -18.63 7.96
C VAL A 320 7.31 -18.65 7.15
N LYS A 321 7.28 -17.91 6.03
CA LYS A 321 6.18 -18.01 5.07
C LYS A 321 5.97 -19.47 4.65
N PRO A 322 4.76 -20.04 4.79
CA PRO A 322 4.48 -21.39 4.33
C PRO A 322 4.68 -21.55 2.81
N ALA A 323 5.35 -22.62 2.40
CA ALA A 323 5.70 -22.87 0.99
C ALA A 323 4.48 -23.07 0.07
N ASP A 324 3.37 -23.60 0.60
CA ASP A 324 2.17 -23.96 -0.19
C ASP A 324 1.15 -22.81 -0.34
N LEU A 325 1.50 -21.58 0.06
CA LEU A 325 0.60 -20.43 -0.08
C LEU A 325 0.39 -19.98 -1.52
N GLU A 326 1.27 -20.34 -2.45
CA GLU A 326 1.12 -20.00 -3.87
C GLU A 326 -0.06 -20.74 -4.56
N GLU A 327 -0.70 -21.72 -3.89
CA GLU A 327 -1.85 -22.49 -4.41
C GLU A 327 -3.00 -22.59 -3.40
N LYS A 328 -3.83 -21.54 -3.25
CA LYS A 328 -5.24 -21.65 -2.81
C LYS A 328 -5.90 -20.28 -2.71
N GLU A 329 -6.42 -19.77 -3.83
CA GLU A 329 -7.40 -18.69 -3.78
C GLU A 329 -8.52 -18.87 -4.79
N LYS A 330 -9.59 -19.51 -4.32
CA LYS A 330 -10.95 -19.16 -4.73
C LYS A 330 -11.72 -18.81 -3.46
N PRO A 331 -12.38 -17.65 -3.36
CA PRO A 331 -13.31 -17.40 -2.27
C PRO A 331 -14.53 -18.30 -2.43
N ALA A 332 -14.92 -18.95 -1.34
CA ALA A 332 -16.25 -19.54 -1.22
C ALA A 332 -17.26 -18.41 -1.07
N GLU A 333 -18.20 -18.30 -2.00
CA GLU A 333 -19.37 -17.44 -1.86
C GLU A 333 -20.53 -18.31 -1.34
N GLU A 334 -20.87 -18.13 -0.06
CA GLU A 334 -22.09 -18.69 0.55
C GLU A 334 -23.33 -17.95 0.03
N LYS A 335 -24.31 -18.69 -0.51
CA LYS A 335 -25.74 -18.33 -0.49
C LYS A 335 -26.62 -19.59 -0.38
N PRO A 336 -27.88 -19.45 0.08
CA PRO A 336 -28.40 -20.16 1.25
C PRO A 336 -29.01 -21.54 0.97
N LYS A 337 -29.16 -22.29 2.07
CA LYS A 337 -29.76 -23.62 2.18
C LYS A 337 -31.12 -23.75 1.50
N GLU A 338 -31.28 -24.83 0.74
CA GLU A 338 -32.51 -25.62 0.73
C GLU A 338 -32.17 -27.12 0.49
N ASP A 339 -33.02 -27.99 1.02
CA ASP A 339 -32.73 -29.34 1.53
C ASP A 339 -32.63 -30.48 0.48
N LYS A 340 -31.59 -31.34 0.69
CA LYS A 340 -31.54 -32.83 0.58
C LYS A 340 -31.66 -33.55 -0.80
N PRO A 341 -31.27 -34.85 -0.91
CA PRO A 341 -30.13 -35.26 -1.74
C PRO A 341 -30.41 -36.42 -2.73
N ALA A 342 -29.56 -36.67 -3.73
CA ALA A 342 -29.20 -38.03 -4.16
C ALA A 342 -28.10 -38.12 -5.23
N ALA A 343 -27.21 -39.09 -5.00
CA ALA A 343 -26.53 -39.97 -5.95
C ALA A 343 -25.40 -39.41 -6.84
N ALA A 344 -24.20 -39.91 -6.55
CA ALA A 344 -22.97 -39.79 -7.33
C ALA A 344 -22.98 -40.64 -8.61
N LYS A 345 -22.56 -40.06 -9.74
CA LYS A 345 -21.74 -40.69 -10.80
C LYS A 345 -21.17 -39.63 -11.77
N PRO A 346 -20.17 -39.99 -12.59
CA PRO A 346 -18.81 -39.44 -12.58
C PRO A 346 -18.63 -38.12 -13.34
N GLU A 347 -17.71 -37.27 -12.87
CA GLU A 347 -17.36 -36.00 -13.50
C GLU A 347 -16.77 -36.21 -14.91
N THR A 348 -17.45 -35.64 -15.91
CA THR A 348 -16.88 -35.35 -17.23
C THR A 348 -15.81 -34.25 -17.10
N PRO A 349 -14.68 -34.34 -17.83
CA PRO A 349 -13.56 -33.43 -17.69
C PRO A 349 -13.97 -32.00 -18.03
N LYS A 350 -13.66 -31.05 -17.13
CA LYS A 350 -13.86 -29.62 -17.32
C LYS A 350 -13.05 -29.16 -18.53
N THR A 351 -13.73 -28.74 -19.58
CA THR A 351 -13.14 -28.10 -20.76
C THR A 351 -12.49 -26.78 -20.32
N VAL A 352 -11.18 -26.70 -20.39
CA VAL A 352 -10.42 -25.49 -20.08
C VAL A 352 -10.56 -24.51 -21.25
N THR A 353 -11.05 -23.30 -21.00
CA THR A 353 -11.16 -22.23 -22.01
C THR A 353 -10.01 -21.24 -21.91
N PRO A 354 -9.49 -20.71 -23.04
CA PRO A 354 -8.46 -19.69 -23.04
C PRO A 354 -8.96 -18.37 -22.46
N GLU A 355 -8.04 -17.61 -21.86
CA GLU A 355 -8.34 -16.31 -21.23
C GLU A 355 -8.42 -15.16 -22.24
N TRP A 356 -7.82 -15.36 -23.41
CA TRP A 356 -7.85 -14.43 -24.52
C TRP A 356 -8.87 -14.91 -25.55
N GLN A 357 -9.51 -13.94 -26.19
CA GLN A 357 -10.47 -14.16 -27.25
C GLN A 357 -10.05 -13.36 -28.47
N THR A 358 -10.38 -13.88 -29.65
CA THR A 358 -10.21 -13.12 -30.89
C THR A 358 -11.27 -12.02 -30.93
N VAL A 359 -10.87 -10.79 -31.22
CA VAL A 359 -11.85 -9.73 -31.46
C VAL A 359 -12.67 -10.11 -32.69
N ALA A 360 -14.00 -10.09 -32.57
CA ALA A 360 -14.90 -10.60 -33.61
C ALA A 360 -14.82 -9.75 -34.90
N ASN A 361 -13.98 -10.19 -35.85
CA ASN A 361 -13.97 -9.70 -37.21
C ASN A 361 -13.57 -10.84 -38.17
N ASN A 362 -14.47 -11.20 -39.08
CA ASN A 362 -14.36 -12.39 -39.95
C ASN A 362 -13.16 -12.35 -40.93
N GLU A 363 -12.47 -11.21 -41.02
CA GLU A 363 -11.34 -11.03 -41.94
C GLU A 363 -9.96 -11.34 -41.34
N GLN A 364 -9.86 -11.55 -40.01
CA GLN A 364 -8.57 -11.54 -39.32
C GLN A 364 -7.88 -12.90 -39.14
N GLN A 365 -8.49 -14.04 -39.51
CA GLN A 365 -7.90 -15.40 -39.46
C GLN A 365 -6.87 -15.63 -38.33
N VAL A 366 -7.25 -15.35 -37.09
CA VAL A 366 -6.41 -15.53 -35.89
C VAL A 366 -6.94 -16.67 -35.03
N THR A 367 -6.08 -17.29 -34.22
CA THR A 367 -6.47 -18.36 -33.29
C THR A 367 -5.95 -18.12 -31.89
N VAL A 368 -6.75 -18.47 -30.89
CA VAL A 368 -6.31 -18.62 -29.50
C VAL A 368 -6.40 -20.10 -29.12
N THR A 369 -5.28 -20.67 -28.69
CA THR A 369 -5.22 -22.06 -28.21
C THR A 369 -4.56 -22.12 -26.84
N ILE A 370 -4.79 -23.19 -26.09
CA ILE A 370 -4.08 -23.45 -24.84
C ILE A 370 -2.91 -24.37 -25.18
N ARG A 371 -1.70 -23.99 -24.73
CA ARG A 371 -0.51 -24.82 -24.81
C ARG A 371 0.07 -25.00 -23.42
N GLU A 372 0.45 -26.23 -23.07
CA GLU A 372 1.20 -26.51 -21.85
C GLU A 372 2.64 -26.92 -22.20
N GLU A 373 3.63 -26.26 -21.59
CA GLU A 373 5.04 -26.61 -21.73
C GLU A 373 5.68 -26.67 -20.33
N LYS A 374 6.29 -27.81 -19.98
CA LYS A 374 6.99 -27.99 -18.69
C LYS A 374 6.14 -27.61 -17.45
N GLY A 375 4.83 -27.89 -17.51
CA GLY A 375 3.89 -27.57 -16.42
C GLY A 375 3.43 -26.11 -16.39
N VAL A 376 3.85 -25.27 -17.35
CA VAL A 376 3.37 -23.89 -17.50
C VAL A 376 2.32 -23.83 -18.61
N ARG A 377 1.14 -23.29 -18.30
CA ARG A 377 0.06 -23.06 -19.26
C ARG A 377 0.20 -21.70 -19.92
N TYR A 378 0.13 -21.68 -21.25
CA TYR A 378 0.14 -20.50 -22.09
C TYR A 378 -1.17 -20.37 -22.86
N ASN A 379 -1.65 -19.14 -23.05
CA ASN A 379 -2.59 -18.82 -24.12
C ASN A 379 -1.77 -18.49 -25.37
N GLN A 380 -1.71 -19.40 -26.33
CA GLN A 380 -1.01 -19.18 -27.59
C GLN A 380 -1.90 -18.33 -28.50
N LEU A 381 -1.47 -17.10 -28.74
CA LEU A 381 -2.07 -16.15 -29.69
C LEU A 381 -1.33 -16.28 -31.02
N SER A 382 -2.04 -16.47 -32.14
CA SER A 382 -1.38 -16.69 -33.44
C SER A 382 -1.97 -15.82 -34.53
N SER A 383 -1.08 -15.10 -35.22
CA SER A 383 -1.31 -14.38 -36.47
C SER A 383 -0.90 -15.23 -37.68
N THR A 384 -1.35 -14.84 -38.86
CA THR A 384 -1.04 -15.47 -40.14
C THR A 384 -0.30 -14.49 -41.07
N ALA A 385 0.16 -14.97 -42.23
CA ALA A 385 0.81 -14.14 -43.25
C ALA A 385 -0.12 -13.08 -43.87
N GLN A 386 -1.43 -13.21 -43.65
CA GLN A 386 -2.48 -12.32 -44.10
C GLN A 386 -2.69 -11.13 -43.16
N ASN A 387 -2.15 -11.19 -41.93
CA ASN A 387 -2.22 -10.09 -40.98
C ASN A 387 -1.11 -9.05 -41.23
N ASP A 388 -1.44 -7.78 -41.00
CA ASP A 388 -0.52 -6.66 -41.17
C ASP A 388 -0.71 -5.60 -40.06
N ASN A 389 0.21 -4.64 -39.99
CA ASN A 389 0.21 -3.58 -38.97
C ASN A 389 -0.77 -2.41 -39.31
N ALA A 390 -1.52 -2.52 -40.40
CA ALA A 390 -2.31 -1.44 -40.95
C ALA A 390 -3.80 -1.81 -40.98
N GLY A 391 -4.28 -2.43 -42.05
CA GLY A 391 -5.71 -2.73 -42.22
C GLY A 391 -6.15 -4.00 -41.50
N LYS A 392 -5.22 -4.94 -41.24
CA LYS A 392 -5.55 -6.30 -40.81
C LYS A 392 -4.70 -6.79 -39.62
N PRO A 393 -4.64 -6.05 -38.50
CA PRO A 393 -3.92 -6.51 -37.32
C PRO A 393 -4.55 -7.78 -36.75
N ALA A 394 -3.71 -8.63 -36.15
CA ALA A 394 -4.17 -9.76 -35.35
C ALA A 394 -4.58 -9.25 -33.96
N LEU A 395 -5.88 -9.14 -33.71
CA LEU A 395 -6.40 -8.54 -32.47
C LEU A 395 -6.93 -9.61 -31.51
N PHE A 396 -6.51 -9.47 -30.26
CA PHE A 396 -6.91 -10.32 -29.15
C PHE A 396 -7.35 -9.46 -27.99
N GLU A 397 -8.43 -9.87 -27.31
CA GLU A 397 -8.96 -9.22 -26.12
C GLU A 397 -8.96 -10.17 -24.94
N LYS A 398 -8.78 -9.62 -23.75
CA LYS A 398 -8.89 -10.33 -22.49
C LYS A 398 -9.80 -9.54 -21.58
N GLN A 399 -10.81 -10.20 -21.02
CA GLN A 399 -11.72 -9.57 -20.07
C GLN A 399 -10.93 -9.06 -18.84
N GLY A 400 -11.29 -7.85 -18.40
CA GLY A 400 -10.65 -7.18 -17.27
C GLY A 400 -9.46 -6.27 -17.63
N LEU A 401 -9.08 -6.16 -18.89
CA LEU A 401 -8.16 -5.11 -19.36
C LEU A 401 -8.96 -3.84 -19.69
N THR A 402 -9.24 -3.01 -18.68
CA THR A 402 -9.98 -1.75 -18.84
C THR A 402 -9.15 -0.55 -18.40
N VAL A 403 -9.38 0.59 -19.06
CA VAL A 403 -8.90 1.89 -18.57
C VAL A 403 -9.72 2.31 -17.35
N ASP A 404 -9.08 2.96 -16.38
CA ASP A 404 -9.77 3.54 -15.24
C ASP A 404 -10.59 4.78 -15.65
N ALA A 405 -11.39 5.31 -14.72
CA ALA A 405 -12.23 6.48 -14.96
C ALA A 405 -11.43 7.75 -15.33
N ASN A 406 -10.12 7.76 -15.09
CA ASN A 406 -9.20 8.85 -15.42
C ASN A 406 -8.46 8.59 -16.74
N GLY A 407 -8.80 7.52 -17.47
CA GLY A 407 -8.18 7.15 -18.73
C GLY A 407 -6.80 6.50 -18.61
N ASN A 408 -6.38 6.09 -17.41
CA ASN A 408 -5.12 5.36 -17.22
C ASN A 408 -5.32 3.86 -17.37
N ALA A 409 -4.35 3.18 -17.98
CA ALA A 409 -4.26 1.73 -17.98
C ALA A 409 -2.83 1.31 -17.66
N THR A 410 -2.69 0.28 -16.81
CA THR A 410 -1.43 -0.42 -16.60
C THR A 410 -1.64 -1.87 -17.04
N VAL A 411 -0.77 -2.36 -17.92
CA VAL A 411 -0.86 -3.70 -18.49
C VAL A 411 0.50 -4.37 -18.33
N ASP A 412 0.55 -5.39 -17.47
CA ASP A 412 1.72 -6.25 -17.28
C ASP A 412 1.52 -7.57 -18.03
N LEU A 413 2.35 -7.82 -19.04
CA LEU A 413 2.31 -9.04 -19.85
C LEU A 413 3.66 -9.74 -19.83
N THR A 414 3.63 -11.03 -19.48
CA THR A 414 4.75 -11.94 -19.75
C THR A 414 4.40 -12.78 -20.95
N PHE A 415 5.18 -12.69 -22.02
CA PHE A 415 4.98 -13.48 -23.23
C PHE A 415 6.26 -14.22 -23.60
N LYS A 416 6.08 -15.34 -24.29
CA LYS A 416 7.16 -16.09 -24.94
C LYS A 416 7.02 -15.84 -26.44
N ASP A 417 8.06 -15.30 -27.05
CA ASP A 417 8.09 -15.09 -28.49
C ASP A 417 8.44 -16.40 -29.23
N ASP A 418 7.45 -16.93 -29.95
CA ASP A 418 7.59 -18.11 -30.80
C ASP A 418 7.79 -17.73 -32.29
N SER A 419 8.10 -16.46 -32.60
CA SER A 419 8.36 -15.99 -33.97
C SER A 419 9.80 -16.29 -34.45
N GLU A 420 10.00 -16.23 -35.76
CA GLU A 420 11.34 -16.30 -36.35
C GLU A 420 12.24 -15.16 -35.84
N LYS A 421 13.54 -15.43 -35.70
CA LYS A 421 14.51 -14.45 -35.20
C LYS A 421 14.44 -13.14 -35.99
N GLY A 422 14.18 -12.03 -35.28
CA GLY A 422 14.08 -10.68 -35.86
C GLY A 422 12.76 -10.39 -36.58
N LYS A 423 11.78 -11.30 -36.49
CA LYS A 423 10.42 -11.11 -36.99
C LYS A 423 9.40 -10.80 -35.89
N SER A 424 9.83 -10.84 -34.63
CA SER A 424 9.02 -10.50 -33.47
C SER A 424 8.37 -9.13 -33.62
N ARG A 425 7.05 -9.12 -33.50
CA ARG A 425 6.23 -7.92 -33.49
C ARG A 425 5.04 -8.16 -32.57
N PHE A 426 4.94 -7.37 -31.53
CA PHE A 426 3.79 -7.39 -30.64
C PHE A 426 3.59 -5.99 -30.05
N GLY A 427 2.42 -5.78 -29.45
CA GLY A 427 2.22 -4.59 -28.65
C GLY A 427 0.83 -4.55 -28.03
N VAL A 428 0.60 -3.50 -27.25
CA VAL A 428 -0.63 -3.29 -26.49
C VAL A 428 -1.27 -2.00 -26.96
N PHE A 429 -2.55 -2.08 -27.31
CA PHE A 429 -3.36 -0.89 -27.50
C PHE A 429 -3.84 -0.38 -26.14
N LEU A 430 -3.35 0.78 -25.73
CA LEU A 430 -3.82 1.46 -24.51
C LEU A 430 -5.17 2.15 -24.76
N LYS A 431 -5.43 2.50 -26.02
CA LYS A 431 -6.73 2.96 -26.51
C LYS A 431 -6.90 2.46 -27.93
N PHE A 432 -8.01 1.78 -28.21
CA PHE A 432 -8.30 1.23 -29.53
C PHE A 432 -9.75 1.51 -29.93
N LYS A 433 -9.93 2.32 -30.97
CA LYS A 433 -11.22 2.43 -31.68
C LYS A 433 -11.15 1.68 -33.01
N ASP A 434 -10.09 1.95 -33.78
CA ASP A 434 -9.74 1.26 -35.02
C ASP A 434 -8.25 1.49 -35.33
N THR A 435 -7.77 0.95 -36.45
CA THR A 435 -6.34 0.99 -36.82
C THR A 435 -5.83 2.37 -37.22
N LYS A 436 -6.73 3.35 -37.40
CA LYS A 436 -6.43 4.78 -37.64
C LYS A 436 -6.70 5.65 -36.41
N ASN A 437 -7.24 5.07 -35.33
CA ASN A 437 -7.65 5.77 -34.11
C ASN A 437 -7.22 4.98 -32.88
N ASN A 438 -5.95 5.11 -32.51
CA ASN A 438 -5.39 4.34 -31.42
C ASN A 438 -4.16 4.98 -30.75
N VAL A 439 -3.90 4.52 -29.53
CA VAL A 439 -2.65 4.69 -28.79
C VAL A 439 -2.04 3.31 -28.61
N PHE A 440 -0.84 3.10 -29.13
CA PHE A 440 -0.20 1.80 -29.19
C PHE A 440 1.23 1.83 -28.64
N VAL A 441 1.56 0.83 -27.83
CA VAL A 441 2.92 0.55 -27.37
C VAL A 441 3.38 -0.72 -28.04
N GLY A 442 4.37 -0.60 -28.91
CA GLY A 442 4.85 -1.69 -29.73
C GLY A 442 6.29 -2.06 -29.43
N TYR A 443 6.64 -3.29 -29.79
CA TYR A 443 8.00 -3.78 -29.83
C TYR A 443 8.22 -4.50 -31.15
N ASP A 444 9.32 -4.16 -31.83
CA ASP A 444 9.77 -4.85 -33.04
C ASP A 444 11.29 -5.04 -33.04
N LYS A 445 11.85 -5.40 -34.21
CA LYS A 445 13.31 -5.60 -34.38
C LYS A 445 14.15 -4.38 -34.00
N ASP A 446 13.58 -3.18 -34.02
CA ASP A 446 14.26 -1.92 -33.76
C ASP A 446 14.08 -1.44 -32.31
N GLY A 447 13.33 -2.18 -31.49
CA GLY A 447 13.12 -1.94 -30.06
C GLY A 447 11.69 -1.48 -29.73
N TRP A 448 11.55 -0.85 -28.56
CA TRP A 448 10.28 -0.29 -28.11
C TRP A 448 9.92 0.99 -28.85
N PHE A 449 8.65 1.15 -29.16
CA PHE A 449 8.13 2.36 -29.76
C PHE A 449 6.70 2.65 -29.28
N TRP A 450 6.32 3.92 -29.42
CA TRP A 450 4.98 4.40 -29.16
C TRP A 450 4.42 4.98 -30.45
N GLU A 451 3.16 4.67 -30.72
CA GLU A 451 2.43 5.19 -31.87
C GLU A 451 1.11 5.82 -31.42
N TYR A 452 0.87 7.03 -31.90
CA TYR A 452 -0.39 7.74 -31.75
C TYR A 452 -1.00 7.95 -33.14
N LYS A 453 -2.22 7.46 -33.34
CA LYS A 453 -2.99 7.63 -34.58
C LYS A 453 -4.34 8.27 -34.29
N SER A 454 -4.64 9.32 -35.02
CA SER A 454 -5.94 9.98 -35.13
C SER A 454 -6.34 10.05 -36.62
N PRO A 455 -7.57 10.49 -36.95
CA PRO A 455 -7.98 10.62 -38.35
C PRO A 455 -7.16 11.67 -39.13
N THR A 456 -6.50 12.59 -38.42
CA THR A 456 -5.76 13.73 -38.97
C THR A 456 -4.26 13.64 -38.76
N ASP A 457 -3.80 12.93 -37.73
CA ASP A 457 -2.42 12.94 -37.26
C ASP A 457 -1.91 11.52 -36.99
N SER A 458 -0.65 11.28 -37.34
CA SER A 458 0.05 10.02 -37.04
C SER A 458 1.45 10.35 -36.55
N THR A 459 1.73 10.05 -35.30
CA THR A 459 3.01 10.38 -34.67
C THR A 459 3.68 9.13 -34.12
N TRP A 460 4.97 8.99 -34.41
CA TRP A 460 5.78 7.83 -34.06
C TRP A 460 6.97 8.26 -33.21
N TYR A 461 7.14 7.61 -32.06
CA TYR A 461 8.20 7.91 -31.11
C TYR A 461 8.99 6.65 -30.78
N LYS A 462 10.31 6.71 -30.92
CA LYS A 462 11.22 5.62 -30.54
C LYS A 462 11.71 5.82 -29.10
N GLY A 463 11.66 4.76 -28.29
CA GLY A 463 12.21 4.72 -26.94
C GLY A 463 13.67 4.30 -26.91
#